data_AF-A0A9C9N5K3-F1
#
_entry.id   AF-A0A9C9N5K3-F1
#
_cell.length_a   1.000
_cell.length_b   1.000
_cell.length_c   1.000
_cell.angle_alpha   90.00
_cell.angle_beta   90.00
_cell.angle_gamma   90.00
#
_symmetry.space_group_name_H-M   'P 1'
#
loop_
_entity.id
_entity.type
_entity.pdbx_description
1 polymer ?
#
loop_
_entity_poly.entity_id
_entity_poly.type
_entity_poly.pdbx_seq_one_letter_code
_entity_poly.pdbx_strand_id
1 'polypeptide(L)'
;MNKILLQLDSDKHPSVFDAITAYDAGADHVLTIGGVAVEDVRALVYGAMFTRGGDELKNSAVFIGGSDVAVGEAMLKAATEAFFGPVRVSVMMDANGCNTTAAAAVAKMVAVGDVTGQKVVILA
;
A
#
# COMPACT_ATOMS: atom_id res chain seq x y z
N MET A 1 11.96 3.07 17.89
CA MET A 1 12.51 2.49 16.64
C MET A 1 12.00 3.33 15.48
N ASN A 2 12.79 3.53 14.42
CA ASN A 2 12.32 4.27 13.25
C ASN A 2 11.22 3.50 12.50
N LYS A 3 10.16 4.20 12.11
CA LYS A 3 9.08 3.74 11.22
C LYS A 3 9.59 3.70 9.78
N ILE A 4 9.77 2.51 9.25
CA ILE A 4 10.28 2.28 7.88
C ILE A 4 9.12 1.83 7.01
N LEU A 5 8.87 2.56 5.92
CA LEU A 5 7.95 2.17 4.87
C LEU A 5 8.72 1.68 3.64
N LEU A 6 8.46 0.45 3.23
CA LEU A 6 8.95 -0.11 1.97
C LEU A 6 7.90 0.16 0.88
N GLN A 7 8.18 1.10 -0.02
CA GLN A 7 7.36 1.37 -1.20
C GLN A 7 7.81 0.47 -2.34
N LEU A 8 6.93 -0.44 -2.75
CA LEU A 8 7.08 -1.30 -3.90
C LEU A 8 6.19 -0.78 -5.02
N ASP A 9 6.78 -0.41 -6.14
CA ASP A 9 6.09 0.18 -7.27
C ASP A 9 6.34 -0.66 -8.52
N SER A 10 5.26 -1.05 -9.22
CA SER A 10 5.36 -1.83 -10.45
C SER A 10 5.84 -0.99 -11.63
N ASP A 11 5.68 0.34 -11.57
CA ASP A 11 6.17 1.24 -12.59
C ASP A 11 7.69 1.42 -12.47
N LYS A 12 8.34 1.72 -13.60
CA LYS A 12 9.79 1.97 -13.65
C LYS A 12 10.24 3.04 -12.66
N HIS A 13 9.42 4.06 -12.46
CA HIS A 13 9.70 5.16 -11.55
C HIS A 13 8.65 5.15 -10.44
N PRO A 14 9.05 4.93 -9.17
CA PRO A 14 8.12 4.98 -8.06
C PRO A 14 7.40 6.32 -7.97
N SER A 15 6.13 6.27 -7.60
CA SER A 15 5.33 7.47 -7.35
C SER A 15 5.97 8.37 -6.29
N VAL A 16 6.37 9.57 -6.70
CA VAL A 16 6.83 10.63 -5.79
C VAL A 16 5.68 11.13 -4.92
N PHE A 17 4.45 11.09 -5.43
CA PHE A 17 3.25 11.45 -4.67
C PHE A 17 3.09 10.55 -3.44
N ASP A 18 3.25 9.24 -3.61
CA ASP A 18 3.12 8.26 -2.52
C ASP A 18 4.25 8.44 -1.50
N ALA A 19 5.47 8.67 -1.96
CA ALA A 19 6.62 8.89 -1.09
C ALA A 19 6.45 10.14 -0.21
N ILE A 20 6.04 11.27 -0.79
CA ILE A 20 5.78 12.52 -0.05
C ILE A 20 4.63 12.31 0.94
N THR A 21 3.52 11.71 0.49
CA THR A 21 2.35 11.44 1.35
C THR A 21 2.71 10.54 2.53
N ALA A 22 3.58 9.55 2.32
CA ALA A 22 4.06 8.69 3.38
C ALA A 22 4.87 9.44 4.45
N TYR A 23 5.74 10.36 4.05
CA TYR A 23 6.46 11.22 4.99
C TYR A 23 5.52 12.14 5.76
N ASP A 24 4.56 12.76 5.09
CA ASP A 24 3.55 13.61 5.73
C ASP A 24 2.63 12.82 6.69
N ALA A 25 2.41 11.54 6.40
CA ALA A 25 1.71 10.59 7.28
C ALA A 25 2.57 10.05 8.45
N GLY A 26 3.84 10.47 8.52
CA GLY A 26 4.75 10.18 9.62
C GLY A 26 5.61 8.93 9.44
N ALA A 27 5.89 8.46 8.22
CA ALA A 27 7.02 7.56 8.01
C ALA A 27 8.34 8.28 8.35
N ASP A 28 9.25 7.61 9.07
CA ASP A 28 10.56 8.20 9.36
C ASP A 28 11.52 8.00 8.18
N HIS A 29 11.38 6.88 7.46
CA HIS A 29 12.14 6.54 6.26
C HIS A 29 11.25 5.84 5.24
N VAL A 30 11.36 6.22 3.97
CA VAL A 30 10.71 5.54 2.85
C VAL A 30 11.78 4.92 1.96
N LEU A 31 11.78 3.59 1.84
CA LEU A 31 12.65 2.84 0.93
C LEU A 31 11.86 2.58 -0.35
N THR A 32 12.26 3.19 -1.45
CA THR A 32 11.51 3.15 -2.72
C THR A 32 12.17 2.21 -3.73
N ILE A 33 11.39 1.29 -4.29
CA ILE A 33 11.84 0.34 -5.31
C ILE A 33 10.81 0.36 -6.44
N GLY A 34 11.28 0.69 -7.65
CA GLY A 34 10.46 0.69 -8.87
C GLY A 34 10.78 -0.51 -9.76
N GLY A 35 9.89 -0.77 -10.72
CA GLY A 35 9.97 -1.89 -11.64
C GLY A 35 9.85 -3.24 -10.96
N VAL A 36 9.11 -3.31 -9.84
CA VAL A 36 8.96 -4.53 -9.05
C VAL A 36 7.99 -5.46 -9.77
N ALA A 37 8.47 -6.66 -10.13
CA ALA A 37 7.60 -7.72 -10.62
C ALA A 37 6.92 -8.46 -9.46
N VAL A 38 5.77 -9.10 -9.74
CA VAL A 38 4.98 -9.82 -8.72
C VAL A 38 5.81 -10.91 -8.03
N GLU A 39 6.69 -11.56 -8.78
CA GLU A 39 7.54 -12.65 -8.31
C GLU A 39 8.62 -12.18 -7.31
N ASP A 40 9.04 -10.92 -7.41
CA ASP A 40 10.08 -10.32 -6.56
C ASP A 40 9.54 -9.90 -5.20
N VAL A 41 8.23 -9.62 -5.10
CA VAL A 41 7.59 -9.04 -3.91
C VAL A 41 7.90 -9.84 -2.65
N ARG A 42 7.81 -11.19 -2.72
CA ARG A 42 8.03 -12.05 -1.55
C ARG A 42 9.42 -11.85 -0.94
N ALA A 43 10.44 -11.82 -1.78
CA ALA A 43 11.82 -11.65 -1.32
C ALA A 43 12.04 -10.26 -0.68
N LEU A 44 11.43 -9.22 -1.24
CA LEU A 44 11.50 -7.86 -0.70
C LEU A 44 10.76 -7.74 0.65
N VAL A 45 9.58 -8.34 0.77
CA VAL A 45 8.77 -8.35 2.00
C VAL A 45 9.49 -9.09 3.13
N TYR A 46 10.25 -10.14 2.83
CA TYR A 46 11.10 -10.82 3.82
C TYR A 46 12.13 -9.89 4.46
N GLY A 47 12.65 -8.90 3.72
CA GLY A 47 13.52 -7.87 4.27
C GLY A 47 12.83 -7.04 5.37
N ALA A 48 11.54 -6.74 5.21
CA ALA A 48 10.76 -6.04 6.23
C ALA A 48 10.36 -6.94 7.41
N MET A 49 10.13 -8.23 7.15
CA MET A 49 9.65 -9.21 8.14
C MET A 49 10.74 -9.78 9.04
N PHE A 50 11.91 -10.13 8.50
CA PHE A 50 12.92 -10.90 9.26
C PHE A 50 14.02 -10.05 9.89
N THR A 51 13.97 -8.73 9.70
CA THR A 51 14.94 -7.79 10.28
C THR A 51 14.52 -7.25 11.65
N ARG A 52 13.28 -7.52 12.09
CA ARG A 52 12.73 -7.09 13.39
C ARG A 52 11.90 -8.22 14.00
N GLY A 53 11.75 -8.21 15.33
CA GLY A 53 11.06 -9.27 16.06
C GLY A 53 10.02 -8.76 17.04
N GLY A 54 9.00 -9.58 17.31
CA GLY A 54 7.94 -9.28 18.27
C GLY A 54 7.23 -7.95 17.96
N ASP A 55 7.05 -7.13 18.99
CA ASP A 55 6.35 -5.85 18.89
C ASP A 55 7.05 -4.81 18.00
N GLU A 56 8.32 -5.03 17.65
CA GLU A 56 9.06 -4.12 16.76
C GLU A 56 8.68 -4.26 15.29
N LEU A 57 8.00 -5.34 14.91
CA LEU A 57 7.48 -5.55 13.54
C LEU A 57 6.52 -4.43 13.11
N LYS A 58 5.77 -3.84 14.06
CA LYS A 58 4.85 -2.72 13.79
C LYS A 58 5.54 -1.45 13.28
N ASN A 59 6.85 -1.34 13.46
CA ASN A 59 7.63 -0.21 12.98
C ASN A 59 8.08 -0.38 11.53
N SER A 60 7.77 -1.51 10.89
CA SER A 60 7.98 -1.75 9.45
C SER A 60 6.63 -1.93 8.76
N ALA A 61 6.49 -1.35 7.56
CA ALA A 61 5.30 -1.51 6.73
C ALA A 61 5.67 -1.56 5.25
N VAL A 62 4.76 -2.07 4.43
CA VAL A 62 4.89 -2.10 2.96
C VAL A 62 3.75 -1.29 2.34
N PHE A 63 4.08 -0.48 1.35
CA PHE A 63 3.12 0.19 0.48
C PHE A 63 3.31 -0.30 -0.95
N ILE A 64 2.23 -0.66 -1.62
CA ILE A 64 2.22 -1.16 -3.00
C ILE A 64 1.54 -0.11 -3.88
N GLY A 65 2.33 0.50 -4.76
CA GLY A 65 1.91 1.54 -5.70
C GLY A 65 1.89 1.05 -7.14
N GLY A 66 2.09 1.98 -8.08
CA GLY A 66 2.10 1.76 -9.52
C GLY A 66 0.80 2.12 -10.22
N SER A 67 0.82 2.07 -11.55
CA SER A 67 -0.29 2.53 -12.40
C SER A 67 -1.34 1.46 -12.71
N ASP A 68 -0.98 0.17 -12.61
CA ASP A 68 -1.86 -0.96 -12.92
C ASP A 68 -2.43 -1.59 -11.63
N VAL A 69 -3.75 -1.46 -11.46
CA VAL A 69 -4.46 -1.97 -10.27
C VAL A 69 -4.42 -3.49 -10.19
N ALA A 70 -4.54 -4.21 -11.30
CA ALA A 70 -4.52 -5.67 -11.30
C ALA A 70 -3.15 -6.21 -10.91
N VAL A 71 -2.08 -5.55 -11.37
CA VAL A 71 -0.71 -5.85 -10.91
C VAL A 71 -0.56 -5.54 -9.43
N GLY A 72 -1.05 -4.39 -8.95
CA GLY A 72 -1.03 -4.03 -7.53
C GLY A 72 -1.74 -5.06 -6.64
N GLU A 73 -2.90 -5.56 -7.05
CA GLU A 73 -3.64 -6.63 -6.36
C GLU A 73 -2.86 -7.95 -6.33
N ALA A 74 -2.20 -8.32 -7.43
CA ALA A 74 -1.34 -9.50 -7.48
C ALA A 74 -0.13 -9.37 -6.56
N MET A 75 0.49 -8.19 -6.50
CA MET A 75 1.58 -7.89 -5.56
C MET A 75 1.11 -7.95 -4.10
N LEU A 76 -0.09 -7.42 -3.79
CA LEU A 76 -0.67 -7.50 -2.44
C LEU A 76 -0.90 -8.96 -2.02
N LYS A 77 -1.39 -9.79 -2.94
CA LYS A 77 -1.54 -11.23 -2.72
C LYS A 77 -0.19 -11.88 -2.43
N ALA A 78 0.83 -11.61 -3.25
CA ALA A 78 2.17 -12.16 -3.05
C ALA A 78 2.80 -11.73 -1.71
N ALA A 79 2.61 -10.47 -1.30
CA ALA A 79 3.09 -9.95 -0.02
C ALA A 79 2.41 -10.62 1.17
N THR A 80 1.08 -10.79 1.13
CA THR A 80 0.33 -11.39 2.25
C THR A 80 0.52 -12.90 2.34
N GLU A 81 0.74 -13.59 1.22
CA GLU A 81 1.15 -15.00 1.19
C GLU A 81 2.54 -15.25 1.79
N ALA A 82 3.40 -14.21 1.89
CA ALA A 82 4.71 -14.33 2.52
C ALA A 82 4.63 -14.42 4.06
N PHE A 83 3.49 -14.07 4.66
CA PHE A 83 3.32 -14.02 6.11
C PHE A 83 3.31 -15.41 6.74
N PHE A 84 3.89 -15.49 7.94
CA PHE A 84 3.94 -16.74 8.70
C PHE A 84 3.74 -16.49 10.20
N GLY A 85 2.65 -17.03 10.74
CA GLY A 85 2.30 -16.88 12.15
C GLY A 85 2.26 -15.40 12.59
N PRO A 86 2.93 -15.01 13.69
CA PRO A 86 3.00 -13.61 14.11
C PRO A 86 4.02 -12.79 13.31
N VAL A 87 4.84 -13.42 12.47
CA VAL A 87 5.84 -12.72 11.66
C VAL A 87 5.15 -12.18 10.42
N ARG A 88 4.76 -10.90 10.51
CA ARG A 88 4.10 -10.13 9.45
C ARG A 88 4.27 -8.64 9.73
N VAL A 89 4.12 -7.85 8.68
CA VAL A 89 4.12 -6.38 8.73
C VAL A 89 2.80 -5.85 8.18
N SER A 90 2.49 -4.58 8.45
CA SER A 90 1.34 -3.93 7.82
C SER A 90 1.60 -3.75 6.32
N VAL A 91 0.58 -3.93 5.49
CA VAL A 91 0.65 -3.76 4.03
C VAL A 91 -0.56 -2.95 3.56
N MET A 92 -0.33 -1.96 2.72
CA MET A 92 -1.35 -1.20 2.01
C MET A 92 -1.08 -1.27 0.51
N MET A 93 -2.13 -1.36 -0.30
CA MET A 93 -2.05 -1.26 -1.76
C MET A 93 -2.95 -0.13 -2.22
N ASP A 94 -2.42 0.75 -3.05
CA ASP A 94 -3.15 1.90 -3.58
C ASP A 94 -2.61 2.34 -4.95
N ALA A 95 -2.58 1.40 -5.89
CA ALA A 95 -2.16 1.68 -7.27
C ALA A 95 -2.98 2.83 -7.86
N ASN A 96 -2.28 3.89 -8.28
CA ASN A 96 -2.83 5.14 -8.79
C ASN A 96 -3.95 5.76 -7.91
N GLY A 97 -3.88 5.55 -6.59
CA GLY A 97 -4.88 6.06 -5.64
C GLY A 97 -6.23 5.36 -5.73
N CYS A 98 -6.32 4.15 -6.27
CA CYS A 98 -7.59 3.48 -6.55
C CYS A 98 -8.46 3.29 -5.30
N ASN A 99 -7.86 2.99 -4.14
CA ASN A 99 -8.57 2.77 -2.89
C ASN A 99 -8.82 4.09 -2.15
N THR A 100 -7.81 4.95 -2.04
CA THR A 100 -7.94 6.22 -1.32
C THR A 100 -8.89 7.18 -2.03
N THR A 101 -8.85 7.25 -3.36
CA THR A 101 -9.77 8.08 -4.15
C THR A 101 -11.20 7.55 -4.06
N ALA A 102 -11.40 6.23 -4.16
CA ALA A 102 -12.71 5.62 -4.00
C ALA A 102 -13.30 5.90 -2.60
N ALA A 103 -12.50 5.73 -1.55
CA ALA A 103 -12.90 6.02 -0.18
C ALA A 103 -13.25 7.50 0.01
N ALA A 104 -12.43 8.41 -0.52
CA ALA A 104 -12.69 9.85 -0.48
C ALA A 104 -13.99 10.22 -1.22
N ALA A 105 -14.23 9.64 -2.41
CA ALA A 105 -15.45 9.87 -3.16
C ALA A 105 -16.69 9.43 -2.37
N VAL A 106 -16.67 8.22 -1.78
CA VAL A 106 -17.76 7.72 -0.93
C VAL A 106 -17.95 8.63 0.28
N ALA A 107 -16.88 8.99 0.99
CA ALA A 107 -16.95 9.89 2.15
C ALA A 107 -17.59 11.24 1.80
N LYS A 108 -17.26 11.81 0.65
CA LYS A 108 -17.85 13.07 0.17
C LYS A 108 -19.33 12.91 -0.20
N MET A 109 -19.73 11.80 -0.79
CA MET A 109 -21.13 11.51 -1.13
C MET A 109 -21.99 11.34 0.13
N VAL A 110 -21.53 10.57 1.12
CA VAL A 110 -22.33 10.35 2.35
C VAL A 110 -22.36 11.56 3.27
N ALA A 111 -21.39 12.48 3.13
CA ALA A 111 -21.38 13.74 3.86
C ALA A 111 -22.50 14.70 3.44
N VAL A 112 -23.07 14.54 2.24
CA VAL A 112 -24.20 15.37 1.77
C VAL A 112 -25.57 14.74 2.00
N GLY A 113 -25.64 13.43 2.27
CA GLY A 113 -26.89 12.73 2.58
C GLY A 113 -26.77 11.21 2.52
N ASP A 114 -27.82 10.51 2.98
CA ASP A 114 -27.90 9.05 2.85
C ASP A 114 -28.06 8.65 1.39
N VAL A 115 -27.21 7.73 0.94
CA VAL A 115 -27.18 7.22 -0.43
C VAL A 115 -27.83 5.83 -0.55
N THR A 116 -28.37 5.29 0.54
CA THR A 116 -29.03 3.97 0.56
C THR A 116 -30.22 3.96 -0.40
N GLY A 117 -30.22 3.00 -1.34
CA GLY A 117 -31.26 2.86 -2.35
C GLY A 117 -31.24 3.90 -3.47
N GLN A 118 -30.26 4.82 -3.46
CA GLN A 118 -30.11 5.83 -4.51
C GLN A 118 -29.35 5.27 -5.71
N LYS A 119 -29.61 5.82 -6.90
CA LYS A 119 -28.87 5.49 -8.11
C LYS A 119 -27.58 6.31 -8.15
N VAL A 120 -26.44 5.62 -8.15
CA VAL A 120 -25.11 6.24 -8.28
C VAL A 120 -24.56 6.01 -9.69
N VAL A 121 -23.92 7.04 -10.25
CA VAL A 121 -23.23 6.98 -11.55
C VAL A 121 -21.78 7.39 -11.34
N ILE A 122 -20.85 6.53 -11.74
CA ILE A 122 -19.41 6.83 -11.75
C ILE A 122 -19.03 7.11 -13.20
N LEU A 123 -18.58 8.34 -13.48
CA LEU A 123 -18.04 8.71 -14.78
C LEU A 123 -16.53 8.46 -14.73
N ALA A 124 -16.06 7.53 -15.57
CA ALA A 124 -14.65 7.18 -15.72
C ALA A 124 -14.11 7.75 -17.04
#